data_AF-A0A8C1CRW0-F1
#
_entry.id   AF-A0A8C1CRW0-F1
#
_cell.length_a   1.000
_cell.length_b   1.000
_cell.length_c   1.000
_cell.angle_alpha   90.00
_cell.angle_beta   90.00
_cell.angle_gamma   90.00
#
_symmetry.space_group_name_H-M   'P 1'
#
loop_
_entity.id
_entity.type
_entity.pdbx_description
1 polymer ?
#
loop_
_entity_poly.entity_id
_entity_poly.type
_entity_poly.pdbx_seq_one_letter_code
_entity_poly.pdbx_strand_id
1 'polypeptide(L)'
;MISKGSSRSFHQCFNLCSSVFNLQTATPGGKPIDFSGVDDSTARWVQEFSVKPYANPAKLESIDEPVCAVGQGVAALCCATEEQKWIFSGYSMTGPSVFELVRSPEFANLPLIVEDFIKDNGGSYTASIEDAVHVVLDRHLVTGQNVQSTSAAVNNLILLCSSR
;
A
#
# COMPACT_ATOMS: atom_id res chain seq x y z
N MET A 1 -3.92 2.28 -5.62
CA MET A 1 -3.20 2.86 -4.45
C MET A 1 -4.19 3.00 -3.31
N ILE A 2 -3.92 2.42 -2.13
CA ILE A 2 -4.89 2.26 -1.04
C ILE A 2 -4.65 3.31 0.06
N SER A 3 -5.73 3.88 0.59
CA SER A 3 -5.75 5.24 1.14
C SER A 3 -5.71 5.38 2.67
N LYS A 4 -4.89 4.59 3.37
CA LYS A 4 -4.61 4.85 4.81
C LYS A 4 -3.18 5.38 5.03
N GLY A 5 -2.70 6.25 4.14
CA GLY A 5 -1.38 6.88 4.24
C GLY A 5 -1.48 8.40 4.32
N SER A 6 -0.52 9.04 5.01
CA SER A 6 -0.36 10.50 5.05
C SER A 6 -0.30 11.09 3.63
N SER A 7 -0.87 12.29 3.45
CA SER A 7 -0.86 13.06 2.19
C SER A 7 0.52 13.10 1.51
N ARG A 8 1.61 13.25 2.28
CA ARG A 8 3.00 13.31 1.77
C ARG A 8 3.47 11.99 1.16
N SER A 9 3.23 10.88 1.85
CA SER A 9 3.67 9.56 1.38
C SER A 9 2.92 9.16 0.12
N PHE A 10 1.63 9.46 0.08
CA PHE A 10 0.80 9.26 -1.10
C PHE A 10 1.27 10.14 -2.26
N HIS A 11 1.51 11.44 -2.03
CA HIS A 11 1.99 12.37 -3.05
C HIS A 11 3.30 11.90 -3.70
N GLN A 12 4.29 11.49 -2.90
CA GLN A 12 5.57 10.99 -3.39
C GLN A 12 5.39 9.72 -4.24
N CYS A 13 4.62 8.75 -3.75
CA CYS A 13 4.37 7.50 -4.46
C CYS A 13 3.61 7.74 -5.78
N PHE A 14 2.62 8.63 -5.75
CA PHE A 14 1.84 9.01 -6.93
C PHE A 14 2.69 9.68 -8.01
N ASN A 15 3.57 10.61 -7.65
CA ASN A 15 4.48 11.26 -8.61
C ASN A 15 5.43 10.26 -9.28
N LEU A 16 6.00 9.31 -8.53
CA LEU A 16 6.88 8.29 -9.09
C LEU A 16 6.13 7.39 -10.08
N CYS A 17 4.93 6.93 -9.72
CA CYS A 17 4.18 5.97 -10.52
C CYS A 17 3.44 6.61 -11.72
N SER A 18 2.96 7.85 -11.59
CA SER A 18 2.21 8.55 -12.67
C SER A 18 3.08 8.89 -13.87
N SER A 19 4.40 8.92 -13.70
CA SER A 19 5.34 9.12 -14.82
C SER A 19 5.48 7.89 -15.73
N VAL A 20 5.05 6.71 -15.25
CA VAL A 20 5.25 5.42 -15.93
C VAL A 20 3.93 4.70 -16.22
N PHE A 21 2.88 4.93 -15.44
CA PHE A 21 1.61 4.21 -15.55
C PHE A 21 0.39 5.13 -15.56
N ASN A 22 -0.68 4.68 -16.22
CA ASN A 22 -2.02 5.19 -15.96
C ASN A 22 -2.48 4.68 -14.60
N LEU A 23 -2.58 5.58 -13.63
CA LEU A 23 -2.96 5.22 -12.27
C LEU A 23 -4.46 5.33 -12.06
N GLN A 24 -4.99 4.45 -11.21
CA GLN A 24 -6.32 4.58 -10.63
C GLN A 24 -6.22 4.41 -9.11
N THR A 25 -6.96 5.22 -8.36
CA THR A 25 -7.12 5.04 -6.92
C THR A 25 -8.05 3.88 -6.61
N ALA A 26 -7.77 3.20 -5.51
CA ALA A 26 -8.58 2.10 -5.04
C ALA A 26 -8.75 2.25 -3.54
N THR A 27 -9.98 2.21 -3.06
CA THR A 27 -10.27 2.29 -1.62
C THR A 27 -11.26 1.20 -1.25
N PRO A 28 -11.30 0.79 0.04
CA PRO A 28 -12.31 -0.15 0.51
C PRO A 28 -13.72 0.35 0.19
N GLY A 29 -14.48 -0.45 -0.56
CA GLY A 29 -15.82 -0.10 -1.00
C GLY A 29 -15.93 1.12 -1.93
N GLY A 30 -14.81 1.63 -2.48
CA GLY A 30 -14.81 2.78 -3.41
C GLY A 30 -15.13 4.12 -2.74
N LYS A 31 -14.88 4.24 -1.44
CA LYS A 31 -15.09 5.48 -0.69
C LYS A 31 -14.07 6.56 -1.09
N PRO A 32 -14.43 7.86 -1.09
CA PRO A 32 -13.47 8.94 -1.32
C PRO A 32 -12.24 8.83 -0.39
N ILE A 33 -11.08 9.21 -0.92
CA ILE A 33 -9.85 9.23 -0.14
C ILE A 33 -9.94 10.31 0.93
N ASP A 34 -9.67 9.94 2.18
CA ASP A 34 -9.51 10.86 3.29
C ASP A 34 -8.02 10.99 3.62
N PHE A 35 -7.41 12.12 3.23
CA PHE A 35 -5.99 12.35 3.46
C PHE A 35 -5.73 12.86 4.88
N SER A 36 -4.99 12.10 5.67
CA SER A 36 -4.48 12.58 6.96
C SER A 36 -3.21 13.42 6.79
N GLY A 37 -3.01 14.40 7.68
CA GLY A 37 -1.77 15.20 7.73
C GLY A 37 -1.59 16.15 6.54
N VAL A 38 -2.68 16.68 5.97
CA VAL A 38 -2.61 17.75 4.97
C VAL A 38 -2.09 19.02 5.62
N ASP A 39 -1.01 19.56 5.07
CA ASP A 39 -0.34 20.80 5.50
C ASP A 39 -0.27 21.80 4.32
N ASP A 40 0.25 23.00 4.55
CA ASP A 40 0.37 24.03 3.51
C ASP A 40 1.17 23.56 2.29
N SER A 41 2.12 22.63 2.47
CA SER A 41 2.95 22.09 1.39
C SER A 41 2.22 21.09 0.50
N THR A 42 1.18 20.41 1.02
CA THR A 42 0.45 19.34 0.33
C THR A 42 -0.98 19.73 -0.06
N ALA A 43 -1.55 20.77 0.55
CA ALA A 43 -2.94 21.19 0.36
C ALA A 43 -3.29 21.46 -1.11
N ARG A 44 -2.44 22.20 -1.82
CA ARG A 44 -2.65 22.51 -3.24
C ARG A 44 -2.67 21.24 -4.09
N TRP A 45 -1.72 20.34 -3.86
CA TRP A 45 -1.67 19.09 -4.61
C TRP A 45 -2.90 18.22 -4.33
N VAL A 46 -3.36 18.13 -3.07
CA VAL A 46 -4.57 17.36 -2.72
C VAL A 46 -5.79 17.91 -3.44
N GLN A 47 -5.95 19.24 -3.54
CA GLN A 47 -7.04 19.86 -4.30
C GLN A 47 -6.94 19.52 -5.79
N GLU A 48 -5.75 19.67 -6.38
CA GLU A 48 -5.50 19.36 -7.80
C GLU A 48 -5.72 17.88 -8.12
N PHE A 49 -5.34 16.99 -7.20
CA PHE A 49 -5.54 15.55 -7.29
C PHE A 49 -7.03 15.18 -7.25
N SER A 50 -7.78 15.75 -6.31
CA SER A 50 -9.16 15.36 -6.01
C SER A 50 -10.14 15.56 -7.17
N VAL A 51 -9.82 16.45 -8.13
CA VAL A 51 -10.66 16.73 -9.31
C VAL A 51 -10.29 15.89 -10.53
N LYS A 52 -9.32 14.98 -10.42
CA LYS A 52 -8.82 14.18 -11.55
C LYS A 52 -9.57 12.85 -11.66
N PRO A 53 -9.76 12.31 -12.87
CA PRO A 53 -10.48 11.05 -13.07
C PRO A 53 -9.89 9.88 -12.27
N TYR A 54 -8.57 9.83 -12.16
CA TYR A 54 -7.85 8.80 -11.42
C TYR A 54 -7.99 8.91 -9.89
N ALA A 55 -8.55 9.99 -9.37
CA ALA A 55 -8.83 10.14 -7.94
C ALA A 55 -10.18 9.54 -7.54
N ASN A 56 -11.07 9.24 -8.50
CA ASN A 56 -12.31 8.53 -8.24
C ASN A 56 -12.02 7.04 -7.97
N PRO A 57 -12.17 6.58 -6.72
CA PRO A 57 -11.63 5.29 -6.36
C PRO A 57 -12.50 4.14 -6.83
N ALA A 58 -11.87 3.16 -7.47
CA ALA A 58 -12.49 1.86 -7.67
C ALA A 58 -12.65 1.13 -6.32
N LYS A 59 -13.62 0.21 -6.27
CA LYS A 59 -13.72 -0.75 -5.16
C LYS A 59 -12.49 -1.64 -5.22
N LEU A 60 -11.70 -1.63 -4.17
CA LEU A 60 -10.51 -2.49 -4.09
C LEU A 60 -10.86 -3.97 -4.27
N GLU A 61 -12.06 -4.36 -3.84
CA GLU A 61 -12.58 -5.72 -3.92
C GLU A 61 -12.94 -6.14 -5.36
N SER A 62 -13.12 -5.19 -6.29
CA SER A 62 -13.44 -5.47 -7.70
C SER A 62 -12.24 -5.31 -8.64
N ILE A 63 -11.03 -5.20 -8.10
CA ILE A 63 -9.80 -4.96 -8.86
C ILE A 63 -9.15 -6.31 -9.15
N ASP A 64 -9.18 -6.71 -10.42
CA ASP A 64 -8.38 -7.82 -10.95
C ASP A 64 -6.99 -7.34 -11.39
N GLU A 65 -6.69 -6.05 -11.26
CA GLU A 65 -5.43 -5.44 -11.65
C GLU A 65 -4.31 -5.73 -10.64
N PRO A 66 -3.04 -5.79 -11.09
CA PRO A 66 -1.90 -5.92 -10.20
C PRO A 66 -1.84 -4.79 -9.14
N VAL A 67 -1.68 -5.18 -7.88
CA VAL A 67 -1.56 -4.28 -6.73
C VAL A 67 -0.12 -4.28 -6.25
N CYS A 68 0.44 -3.10 -5.98
CA CYS A 68 1.77 -2.96 -5.36
C CYS A 68 1.71 -2.03 -4.15
N ALA A 69 2.27 -2.46 -3.03
CA ALA A 69 2.40 -1.66 -1.81
C ALA A 69 3.77 -1.89 -1.16
N VAL A 70 4.41 -0.84 -0.66
CA VAL A 70 5.76 -0.92 -0.08
C VAL A 70 5.80 -0.16 1.24
N GLY A 71 6.52 -0.70 2.22
CA GLY A 71 6.69 -0.08 3.54
C GLY A 71 5.34 0.16 4.22
N GLN A 72 5.19 1.30 4.88
CA GLN A 72 3.94 1.67 5.58
C GLN A 72 2.71 1.66 4.66
N GLY A 73 2.87 1.76 3.34
CA GLY A 73 1.78 1.64 2.37
C GLY A 73 1.07 0.27 2.42
N VAL A 74 1.73 -0.78 2.90
CA VAL A 74 1.14 -2.12 3.07
C VAL A 74 -0.01 -2.09 4.09
N ALA A 75 0.04 -1.21 5.10
CA ALA A 75 -1.04 -1.07 6.10
C ALA A 75 -2.39 -0.71 5.48
N ALA A 76 -2.37 -0.08 4.30
CA ALA A 76 -3.59 0.26 3.59
C ALA A 76 -4.32 -0.98 3.04
N LEU A 77 -3.63 -2.09 2.80
CA LEU A 77 -4.25 -3.35 2.40
C LEU A 77 -5.13 -3.95 3.51
N CYS A 78 -4.90 -3.57 4.77
CA CYS A 78 -5.58 -4.17 5.92
C CYS A 78 -7.07 -3.80 6.01
N CYS A 79 -7.50 -2.71 5.37
CA CYS A 79 -8.92 -2.35 5.32
C CYS A 79 -9.68 -2.91 4.11
N ALA A 80 -9.03 -3.73 3.28
CA ALA A 80 -9.62 -4.35 2.10
C ALA A 80 -10.49 -5.56 2.49
N THR A 81 -11.78 -5.34 2.75
CA THR A 81 -12.68 -6.39 3.25
C THR A 81 -13.93 -6.50 2.40
N GLU A 82 -14.32 -7.73 2.08
CA GLU A 82 -15.59 -8.07 1.43
C GLU A 82 -16.38 -9.00 2.35
N GLU A 83 -17.67 -8.73 2.56
CA GLU A 83 -18.54 -9.52 3.45
C GLU A 83 -17.93 -9.80 4.85
N GLN A 84 -17.26 -8.80 5.43
CA GLN A 84 -16.54 -8.88 6.72
C GLN A 84 -15.30 -9.78 6.73
N LYS A 85 -14.88 -10.30 5.58
CA LYS A 85 -13.65 -11.08 5.43
C LYS A 85 -12.58 -10.23 4.74
N TRP A 86 -11.36 -10.28 5.25
CA TRP A 86 -10.23 -9.64 4.59
C TRP A 86 -9.92 -10.33 3.25
N ILE A 87 -9.88 -9.57 2.15
CA ILE A 87 -9.80 -10.13 0.79
C ILE A 87 -8.45 -10.80 0.50
N PHE A 88 -7.41 -10.45 1.27
CA PHE A 88 -6.08 -11.05 1.17
C PHE A 88 -5.87 -12.22 2.15
N SER A 89 -6.93 -12.75 2.75
CA SER A 89 -6.84 -14.00 3.51
C SER A 89 -6.29 -15.12 2.62
N GLY A 90 -5.27 -15.83 3.10
CA GLY A 90 -4.53 -16.84 2.34
C GLY A 90 -3.49 -16.29 1.36
N TYR A 91 -3.21 -14.98 1.35
CA TYR A 91 -2.07 -14.41 0.61
C TYR A 91 -0.79 -14.43 1.43
N SER A 92 0.34 -14.55 0.72
CA SER A 92 1.67 -14.27 1.25
C SER A 92 2.02 -12.81 1.02
N MET A 93 2.54 -12.14 2.04
CA MET A 93 2.88 -10.72 1.97
C MET A 93 4.12 -10.39 2.80
N THR A 94 4.65 -9.19 2.57
CA THR A 94 5.59 -8.53 3.46
C THR A 94 5.17 -7.08 3.68
N GLY A 95 5.89 -6.38 4.55
CA GLY A 95 5.68 -5.00 4.99
C GLY A 95 6.65 -4.70 6.13
N PRO A 96 6.62 -3.49 6.73
CA PRO A 96 7.53 -3.14 7.82
C PRO A 96 7.48 -4.17 8.93
N SER A 97 8.63 -4.75 9.24
CA SER A 97 8.73 -5.74 10.32
C SER A 97 8.58 -5.07 11.67
N VAL A 98 8.17 -5.83 12.69
CA VAL A 98 8.15 -5.31 14.07
C VAL A 98 9.53 -4.76 14.47
N PHE A 99 10.62 -5.41 14.04
CA PHE A 99 12.01 -4.96 14.30
C PHE A 99 12.34 -3.60 13.67
N GLU A 100 11.80 -3.28 12.50
CA GLU A 100 11.92 -1.94 11.90
C GLU A 100 11.02 -0.93 12.63
N LEU A 101 9.79 -1.33 12.96
CA LEU A 101 8.80 -0.45 13.59
C LEU A 101 9.23 -0.01 14.99
N VAL A 102 9.83 -0.89 15.80
CA VAL A 102 10.27 -0.56 17.18
C VAL A 102 11.34 0.53 17.25
N ARG A 103 12.03 0.80 16.13
CA ARG A 103 13.01 1.90 16.04
C ARG A 103 12.33 3.27 15.98
N SER A 104 11.04 3.32 15.68
CA SER A 104 10.26 4.56 15.68
C SER A 104 9.84 4.94 17.10
N PRO A 105 10.00 6.21 17.53
CA PRO A 105 9.45 6.71 18.78
C PRO A 105 7.92 6.57 18.88
N GLU A 106 7.23 6.44 17.74
CA GLU A 106 5.77 6.31 17.66
C GLU A 106 5.28 4.86 17.78
N PHE A 107 6.18 3.88 17.89
CA PHE A 107 5.84 2.45 17.90
C PHE A 107 4.71 2.10 18.87
N ALA A 108 4.78 2.63 20.10
CA ALA A 108 3.79 2.37 21.15
C ALA A 108 2.39 2.91 20.84
N ASN A 109 2.28 3.86 19.91
CA ASN A 109 1.03 4.51 19.51
C ASN A 109 0.54 4.04 18.14
N LEU A 110 1.18 3.03 17.53
CA LEU A 110 0.75 2.54 16.24
C LEU A 110 -0.66 1.96 16.33
N PRO A 111 -1.60 2.40 15.47
CA PRO A 111 -2.96 1.87 15.48
C PRO A 111 -3.04 0.43 14.95
N LEU A 112 -1.97 -0.03 14.28
CA LEU A 112 -1.91 -1.32 13.61
C LEU A 112 -0.46 -1.76 13.44
N ILE A 113 -0.17 -3.02 13.79
CA ILE A 113 1.05 -3.71 13.39
C ILE A 113 0.69 -4.62 12.22
N VAL A 114 1.21 -4.31 11.03
CA VAL A 114 0.86 -4.99 9.78
C VAL A 114 1.21 -6.47 9.84
N GLU A 115 2.38 -6.79 10.38
CA GLU A 115 2.83 -8.18 10.58
C GLU A 115 1.82 -9.01 11.37
N ASP A 116 1.35 -8.50 12.51
CA ASP A 116 0.39 -9.18 13.37
C ASP A 116 -0.98 -9.28 12.70
N PHE A 117 -1.46 -8.18 12.10
CA PHE A 117 -2.73 -8.16 11.38
C PHE A 117 -2.78 -9.21 10.28
N ILE A 118 -1.71 -9.34 9.47
CA ILE A 118 -1.65 -10.31 8.38
C ILE A 118 -1.80 -11.73 8.94
N LYS A 119 -1.06 -12.07 10.00
CA LYS A 119 -1.10 -13.39 10.63
C LYS A 119 -2.48 -13.67 11.24
N ASP A 120 -3.04 -12.71 11.96
CA ASP A 120 -4.34 -12.83 12.64
C ASP A 120 -5.52 -12.99 11.66
N ASN A 121 -5.40 -12.45 10.45
CA ASN A 121 -6.44 -12.52 9.41
C ASN A 121 -6.20 -13.62 8.35
N GLY A 122 -5.33 -14.58 8.66
CA GLY A 122 -5.10 -15.78 7.85
C GLY A 122 -4.20 -15.57 6.63
N GLY A 123 -3.43 -14.49 6.59
CA GLY A 123 -2.32 -14.30 5.64
C GLY A 123 -1.01 -14.90 6.15
N SER A 124 -0.04 -15.07 5.27
CA SER A 124 1.32 -15.50 5.59
C SER A 124 2.29 -14.32 5.48
N TYR A 125 2.85 -13.89 6.60
CA TYR A 125 3.82 -12.80 6.63
C TYR A 125 5.25 -13.33 6.58
N THR A 126 6.10 -12.70 5.75
CA THR A 126 7.55 -12.95 5.75
C THR A 126 8.33 -11.64 5.85
N ALA A 127 9.48 -11.67 6.50
CA ALA A 127 10.41 -10.54 6.60
C ALA A 127 11.85 -11.03 6.41
N SER A 128 12.68 -10.13 5.89
CA SER A 128 14.13 -10.21 5.95
C SER A 128 14.66 -9.40 7.14
N ILE A 129 15.99 -9.37 7.29
CA ILE A 129 16.64 -8.44 8.22
C ILE A 129 16.27 -6.99 7.90
N GLU A 130 16.38 -6.11 8.89
CA GLU A 130 15.98 -4.72 8.76
C GLU A 130 16.82 -4.00 7.68
N ASP A 131 16.18 -3.07 6.97
CA ASP A 131 16.79 -2.27 5.89
C ASP A 131 17.25 -3.08 4.66
N ALA A 132 17.15 -4.40 4.66
CA ALA A 132 17.42 -5.23 3.49
C ALA A 132 16.26 -5.22 2.50
N VAL A 133 16.57 -5.47 1.22
CA VAL A 133 15.55 -5.61 0.18
C VAL A 133 14.80 -6.92 0.39
N HIS A 134 13.48 -6.84 0.53
CA HIS A 134 12.59 -7.98 0.61
C HIS A 134 11.25 -7.67 -0.05
N VAL A 135 10.89 -8.50 -1.04
CA VAL A 135 9.69 -8.34 -1.84
C VAL A 135 8.99 -9.69 -1.90
N VAL A 136 7.68 -9.68 -1.68
CA VAL A 136 6.81 -10.84 -1.84
C VAL A 136 5.86 -10.57 -2.99
N LEU A 137 5.85 -11.49 -3.95
CA LEU A 137 4.86 -11.55 -5.02
C LEU A 137 3.98 -12.78 -4.80
N ASP A 138 2.68 -12.55 -4.63
CA ASP A 138 1.65 -13.60 -4.61
C ASP A 138 0.49 -13.21 -5.53
N ARG A 139 0.27 -14.02 -6.59
CA ARG A 139 -0.75 -13.79 -7.63
C ARG A 139 -0.63 -12.39 -8.25
N HIS A 140 -1.58 -11.50 -7.98
CA HIS A 140 -1.61 -10.13 -8.50
C HIS A 140 -1.08 -9.11 -7.49
N LEU A 141 -0.60 -9.55 -6.33
CA LEU A 141 -0.16 -8.67 -5.25
C LEU A 141 1.36 -8.69 -5.08
N VAL A 142 1.97 -7.52 -5.23
CA VAL A 142 3.36 -7.24 -4.88
C VAL A 142 3.39 -6.46 -3.57
N THR A 143 4.17 -6.93 -2.61
CA THR A 143 4.46 -6.19 -1.39
C THR A 143 5.96 -6.07 -1.15
N GLY A 144 6.42 -4.92 -0.67
CA GLY A 144 7.81 -4.68 -0.31
C GLY A 144 7.94 -4.28 1.15
N GLN A 145 8.96 -4.82 1.84
CA GLN A 145 9.13 -4.65 3.28
C GLN A 145 9.36 -3.19 3.67
N ASN A 146 10.28 -2.52 2.98
CA ASN A 146 10.80 -1.20 3.34
C ASN A 146 11.16 -0.37 2.09
N VAL A 147 11.69 0.83 2.30
CA VAL A 147 12.00 1.75 1.20
C VAL A 147 13.06 1.19 0.25
N GLN A 148 13.99 0.37 0.75
CA GLN A 148 15.02 -0.29 -0.07
C GLN A 148 14.38 -1.29 -1.05
N SER A 149 13.23 -1.83 -0.69
CA SER A 149 12.47 -2.78 -1.51
C SER A 149 11.68 -2.13 -2.66
N THR A 150 11.61 -0.80 -2.71
CA THR A 150 10.75 -0.04 -3.66
C THR A 150 11.05 -0.39 -5.12
N SER A 151 12.32 -0.27 -5.55
CA SER A 151 12.69 -0.51 -6.96
C SER A 151 12.41 -1.96 -7.38
N ALA A 152 12.71 -2.93 -6.51
CA ALA A 152 12.43 -4.33 -6.77
C ALA A 152 10.92 -4.62 -6.86
N ALA A 153 10.11 -4.03 -5.98
CA ALA A 153 8.66 -4.18 -5.99
C ALA A 153 8.03 -3.57 -7.26
N VAL A 154 8.48 -2.37 -7.67
CA VAL A 154 8.02 -1.73 -8.92
C VAL A 154 8.42 -2.55 -10.14
N ASN A 155 9.63 -3.10 -10.19
CA ASN A 155 10.05 -3.96 -11.31
C ASN A 155 9.18 -5.23 -11.39
N ASN A 156 8.85 -5.86 -10.27
CA ASN A 156 7.92 -6.99 -10.25
C ASN A 156 6.52 -6.60 -10.74
N LEU A 157 6.03 -5.42 -10.35
CA LEU A 157 4.75 -4.89 -10.84
C LEU A 157 4.78 -4.70 -12.37
N ILE A 158 5.85 -4.12 -12.93
CA ILE A 158 6.00 -3.95 -14.39
C ILE A 158 5.92 -5.29 -15.11
N LEU A 159 6.62 -6.30 -14.59
CA LEU A 159 6.64 -7.64 -15.18
C LEU A 159 5.24 -8.30 -15.13
N LEU A 160 4.52 -8.14 -14.02
CA LEU A 160 3.13 -8.63 -13.91
C LEU A 160 2.20 -7.95 -14.91
N CYS A 161 2.31 -6.64 -15.09
CA CYS A 161 1.51 -5.89 -16.04
C CYS A 161 1.85 -6.23 -17.50
N SER A 162 3.11 -6.57 -17.77
CA SER A 162 3.59 -6.91 -19.13
C SER A 162 3.28 -8.35 -19.54
N SER A 163 2.88 -9.20 -18.60
CA SER A 163 2.55 -10.62 -18.82
C SER A 163 1.05 -10.84 -19.08
N ARG A 164 0.28 -9.77 -19.28
CA ARG A 164 -1.14 -9.78 -19.65
C ARG A 164 -1.31 -9.30 -21.09
#